data_AF-A0A395LZ75-F1
#
_entry.id   AF-A0A395LZ75-F1
#
_cell.length_a   1.000
_cell.length_b   1.000
_cell.length_c   1.000
_cell.angle_alpha   90.00
_cell.angle_beta   90.00
_cell.angle_gamma   90.00
#
_symmetry.space_group_name_H-M   'P 1'
#
loop_
_entity.id
_entity.type
_entity.pdbx_description
1 polymer ?
#
loop_
_entity_poly.entity_id
_entity_poly.type
_entity_poly.pdbx_seq_one_letter_code
_entity_poly.pdbx_strand_id
1 'polypeptide(L)'
;MPSPFRSATLTLLNLRLDLSLTKELFITTFLQYNTQIQNVNLNMRLQWRFAPMSDVFLVYTDNYNTETLGIRNRGFVLKLSYWLNV
;
A
#
# COMPACT_ATOMS: atom_id res chain seq x y z
N MET A 1 -35.09 29.13 4.48
CA MET A 1 -33.90 28.26 4.38
C MET A 1 -33.79 27.80 2.94
N PRO A 2 -32.72 28.06 2.16
CA PRO A 2 -32.58 27.20 0.98
C PRO A 2 -31.16 26.99 0.41
N SER A 3 -30.78 25.72 0.27
CA SER A 3 -30.49 25.06 -1.03
C SER A 3 -30.28 23.56 -0.76
N PRO A 4 -30.59 22.63 -1.70
CA PRO A 4 -30.53 21.20 -1.43
C PRO A 4 -29.07 20.78 -1.24
N PHE A 5 -28.78 20.03 -0.18
CA PHE A 5 -27.45 19.45 0.03
C PHE A 5 -27.07 18.64 -1.21
N ARG A 6 -25.99 19.05 -1.88
CA ARG A 6 -25.51 18.44 -3.11
C ARG A 6 -25.13 16.99 -2.79
N SER A 7 -25.94 16.02 -3.23
CA SER A 7 -25.65 14.59 -3.05
C SER A 7 -24.28 14.28 -3.67
N ALA A 8 -23.32 13.83 -2.85
CA ALA A 8 -22.00 13.44 -3.31
C ALA A 8 -21.89 11.91 -3.27
N THR A 9 -21.65 11.28 -4.42
CA THR A 9 -21.41 9.85 -4.50
C THR A 9 -19.96 9.57 -4.12
N LEU A 10 -19.75 8.90 -2.99
CA LEU A 10 -18.43 8.53 -2.50
C LEU A 10 -18.19 7.03 -2.81
N THR A 11 -17.15 6.76 -3.56
CA THR A 11 -16.67 5.43 -3.90
C THR A 11 -15.28 5.19 -3.32
N LEU A 12 -15.15 4.11 -2.55
CA LEU A 12 -13.89 3.57 -2.04
C LEU A 12 -13.70 2.15 -2.57
N LEU A 13 -12.71 1.95 -3.42
CA LEU A 13 -12.38 0.64 -3.97
C LEU A 13 -11.01 0.22 -3.44
N ASN A 14 -10.93 -0.99 -2.88
CA ASN A 14 -9.70 -1.57 -2.39
C ASN A 14 -9.40 -2.86 -3.15
N LEU A 15 -8.16 -3.03 -3.58
CA LEU A 15 -7.63 -4.25 -4.16
C LEU A 15 -6.45 -4.69 -3.31
N ARG A 16 -6.49 -5.95 -2.84
CA ARG A 16 -5.38 -6.60 -2.15
C ARG A 16 -4.96 -7.84 -2.94
N LEU A 17 -3.68 -7.96 -3.19
CA LEU A 17 -3.05 -9.12 -3.81
C LEU A 17 -1.99 -9.65 -2.86
N ASP A 18 -2.09 -10.92 -2.50
CA ASP A 18 -1.14 -11.62 -1.65
C ASP A 18 -0.57 -12.81 -2.44
N LEU A 19 0.74 -12.79 -2.69
CA LEU A 19 1.44 -13.77 -3.48
C LEU A 19 2.57 -14.39 -2.65
N SER A 20 2.60 -15.71 -2.59
CA SER A 20 3.66 -16.50 -1.96
C SER A 20 4.45 -17.20 -3.05
N LEU A 21 5.59 -16.63 -3.45
CA LEU A 21 6.41 -17.17 -4.54
C LEU A 21 7.16 -18.44 -4.09
N THR A 22 7.66 -18.42 -2.86
CA THR A 22 8.29 -19.58 -2.20
C THR A 22 7.87 -19.62 -0.73
N LYS A 23 8.43 -20.54 0.07
CA LYS A 23 8.22 -20.56 1.54
C LYS A 23 8.88 -19.39 2.26
N GLU A 24 9.70 -18.61 1.55
CA GLU A 24 10.55 -17.56 2.11
C GLU A 24 10.30 -16.20 1.45
N LEU A 25 9.74 -16.15 0.24
CA LEU A 25 9.53 -14.93 -0.51
C LEU A 25 8.04 -14.65 -0.72
N PHE A 26 7.60 -13.51 -0.21
CA PHE A 26 6.20 -13.06 -0.22
C PHE A 26 6.08 -11.66 -0.79
N ILE A 27 5.03 -11.42 -1.55
CA ILE A 27 4.68 -10.12 -2.11
C ILE A 27 3.23 -9.81 -1.75
N THR A 28 3.01 -8.69 -1.07
CA THR A 28 1.68 -8.14 -0.80
C THR A 28 1.56 -6.80 -1.50
N THR A 29 0.56 -6.64 -2.36
CA THR A 29 0.20 -5.35 -2.96
C THR A 29 -1.18 -4.92 -2.49
N PHE A 30 -1.30 -3.64 -2.12
CA PHE A 30 -2.53 -3.01 -1.70
C PHE A 30 -2.73 -1.72 -2.50
N LEU A 31 -3.81 -1.66 -3.27
CA LEU A 31 -4.24 -0.49 -4.03
C LEU A 31 -5.58 -0.02 -3.46
N GLN A 32 -5.69 1.27 -3.21
CA GLN A 32 -6.92 1.89 -2.71
C GLN A 32 -7.23 3.14 -3.51
N TYR A 33 -8.43 3.18 -4.09
CA TYR A 33 -8.96 4.32 -4.81
C TYR A 33 -10.04 5.00 -3.97
N ASN A 34 -9.89 6.30 -3.71
CA ASN A 34 -10.84 7.09 -2.95
C ASN A 34 -11.26 8.34 -3.75
N THR A 35 -12.55 8.42 -4.07
CA THR A 35 -13.15 9.55 -4.81
C THR A 35 -13.43 10.77 -3.95
N GLN A 36 -13.60 10.63 -2.63
CA GLN A 36 -13.88 11.75 -1.72
C GLN A 36 -12.70 12.70 -1.59
N ILE A 37 -11.50 12.13 -1.43
CA ILE A 37 -10.24 12.87 -1.31
C ILE A 37 -9.43 12.86 -2.61
N GLN A 38 -10.01 12.29 -3.68
CA GLN A 38 -9.42 12.17 -5.02
C GLN A 38 -8.00 11.62 -4.97
N ASN A 39 -7.86 10.45 -4.36
CA ASN A 39 -6.57 9.89 -4.03
C ASN A 39 -6.48 8.41 -4.37
N VAL A 40 -5.37 8.02 -4.99
CA VAL A 40 -4.99 6.63 -5.22
C VAL A 40 -3.78 6.31 -4.37
N ASN A 41 -3.94 5.35 -3.45
CA ASN A 41 -2.85 4.83 -2.62
C ASN A 41 -2.40 3.49 -3.17
N LEU A 42 -1.09 3.34 -3.39
CA LEU A 42 -0.45 2.08 -3.71
C LEU A 42 0.56 1.77 -2.62
N ASN A 43 0.49 0.56 -2.06
CA ASN A 43 1.47 0.02 -1.13
C ASN A 43 1.86 -1.37 -1.62
N MET A 44 3.14 -1.56 -1.93
CA MET A 44 3.69 -2.86 -2.32
C MET A 44 4.73 -3.25 -1.28
N ARG A 45 4.66 -4.48 -0.79
CA ARG A 45 5.57 -5.02 0.20
C ARG A 45 6.15 -6.32 -0.32
N LEU A 46 7.46 -6.35 -0.48
CA LEU A 46 8.22 -7.56 -0.62
C LEU A 46 8.76 -7.96 0.76
N GLN A 47 8.54 -9.21 1.14
CA GLN A 47 9.08 -9.81 2.35
C GLN A 47 9.93 -11.02 1.96
N TRP A 48 11.17 -11.04 2.42
CA TRP A 48 12.09 -12.16 2.26
C TRP A 48 12.54 -12.66 3.63
N ARG A 49 12.20 -13.90 3.94
CA ARG A 49 12.59 -14.62 5.15
C ARG A 49 13.85 -15.43 4.89
N PHE A 50 15.00 -14.91 5.29
CA PHE A 50 16.29 -15.58 5.07
C PHE A 50 16.70 -16.53 6.20
N ALA A 51 16.10 -16.40 7.39
CA ALA A 51 16.28 -17.31 8.51
C ALA A 51 15.01 -17.35 9.38
N PRO A 52 14.84 -18.35 10.28
CA PRO A 52 13.72 -18.37 11.21
C PRO A 52 13.62 -17.05 11.98
N MET A 53 12.42 -16.45 11.96
CA MET A 53 12.14 -15.15 12.61
C MET A 53 13.01 -13.97 12.13
N SER A 54 13.71 -14.12 11.00
CA SER A 54 14.57 -13.10 10.42
C SER A 54 14.10 -12.77 9.01
N ASP A 55 13.66 -11.53 8.82
CA ASP A 55 12.94 -11.08 7.63
C ASP A 55 13.52 -9.74 7.14
N VAL A 56 13.63 -9.59 5.83
CA VAL A 56 13.84 -8.32 5.13
C VAL A 56 12.49 -7.89 4.54
N PHE A 57 12.10 -6.64 4.76
CA PHE A 57 10.94 -6.03 4.14
C PHE A 57 11.37 -4.85 3.29
N LEU A 58 10.98 -4.85 2.03
CA LEU A 58 11.03 -3.68 1.16
C LEU A 58 9.58 -3.23 0.90
N VAL A 59 9.23 -2.04 1.36
CA VAL A 59 7.90 -1.46 1.18
C VAL A 59 8.02 -0.28 0.23
N TYR A 60 7.36 -0.35 -0.91
CA TYR A 60 7.12 0.78 -1.79
C TYR A 60 5.75 1.38 -1.49
N THR A 61 5.71 2.69 -1.34
CA THR A 61 4.47 3.44 -1.11
C THR A 61 4.38 4.55 -2.14
N ASP A 62 3.20 4.72 -2.70
CA ASP A 62 2.91 5.76 -3.69
C ASP A 62 1.51 6.32 -3.46
N ASN A 63 1.38 7.62 -3.64
CA ASN A 63 0.16 8.37 -3.43
C ASN A 63 -0.03 9.31 -4.62
N TYR A 64 -1.05 9.03 -5.43
CA TYR A 64 -1.39 9.81 -6.61
C TYR A 64 -2.65 10.63 -6.37
N ASN A 65 -2.68 11.84 -6.92
CA ASN A 65 -3.91 12.59 -7.10
C ASN A 65 -4.70 12.01 -8.29
N THR A 66 -5.98 11.72 -8.08
CA THR A 66 -6.86 11.13 -9.09
C THR A 66 -7.11 12.05 -10.29
N GLU A 67 -7.16 13.37 -10.10
CA GLU A 67 -7.54 14.31 -11.17
C GLU A 67 -6.40 14.64 -12.14
N THR A 68 -5.18 14.78 -11.64
CA THR A 68 -4.02 15.20 -12.45
C THR A 68 -3.02 14.08 -12.72
N LEU A 69 -3.27 12.87 -12.16
CA LEU A 69 -2.27 11.79 -12.07
C LEU A 69 -0.94 12.25 -11.45
N GLY A 70 -0.96 13.37 -10.72
CA GLY A 70 0.21 13.95 -10.09
C GLY A 70 0.64 13.13 -8.88
N ILE A 71 1.94 12.84 -8.80
CA ILE A 71 2.56 12.14 -7.66
C ILE A 71 2.57 13.10 -6.48
N ARG A 72 1.81 12.79 -5.42
CA ARG A 72 1.84 13.58 -4.18
C ARG A 72 2.99 13.15 -3.29
N ASN A 73 3.17 11.85 -3.11
CA ASN A 73 4.25 11.29 -2.31
C ASN A 73 4.61 9.90 -2.82
N ARG A 74 5.89 9.58 -2.80
CA ARG A 74 6.40 8.24 -3.07
C ARG A 74 7.62 7.96 -2.22
N GLY A 75 7.80 6.71 -1.82
CA GLY A 75 8.93 6.35 -1.00
C GLY A 75 9.14 4.85 -0.93
N PHE A 76 10.39 4.52 -0.61
CA PHE A 76 10.78 3.17 -0.25
C PHE A 76 11.13 3.13 1.23
N VAL A 77 10.72 2.07 1.91
CA VAL A 77 11.11 1.75 3.27
C VAL A 77 11.77 0.38 3.24
N LEU A 78 12.99 0.31 3.73
CA LEU A 78 13.70 -0.95 3.96
C LEU A 78 13.72 -1.22 5.46
N LYS A 79 13.27 -2.41 5.86
CA LYS A 79 13.31 -2.88 7.25
C LYS A 79 14.00 -4.24 7.28
N LEU A 80 14.95 -4.40 8.19
CA LEU A 80 15.63 -5.65 8.48
C LEU A 80 15.28 -6.10 9.90
N SER A 81 14.97 -7.38 10.06
CA SER A 81 14.80 -8.04 11.34
C SER A 81 15.72 -9.26 11.40
N TYR A 82 16.46 -9.40 12.49
CA TYR A 82 17.31 -10.55 12.72
C TYR A 82 17.14 -11.06 14.15
N TRP A 83 16.90 -12.37 14.27
CA TRP A 83 16.80 -13.04 15.57
C TRP A 83 18.19 -13.49 16.02
N LEU A 84 18.71 -12.86 17.08
CA LEU A 84 19.96 -13.22 17.71
C LEU A 84 19.71 -14.38 18.70
N ASN A 85 20.23 -15.56 18.40
CA ASN A 85 20.28 -16.67 19.35
C ASN A 85 21.67 -16.69 19.98
N VAL A 86 21.84 -15.91 21.05
CA VAL A 86 23.06 -15.86 21.89
C VAL A 86 22.74 -16.45 23.25
#